data_AF-A0A8J2YH60-F1
#
_entry.id   AF-A0A8J2YH60-F1
#
_cell.length_a   1.000
_cell.length_b   1.000
_cell.length_c   1.000
_cell.angle_alpha   90.00
_cell.angle_beta   90.00
_cell.angle_gamma   90.00
#
_symmetry.space_group_name_H-M   'P 1'
#
loop_
_entity.id
_entity.type
_entity.pdbx_description
1 polymer ?
#
loop_
_entity_poly.entity_id
_entity_poly.type
_entity_poly.pdbx_seq_one_letter_code
_entity_poly.pdbx_strand_id
1 'polypeptide(L)'
;MMTNVRHGLYGLPPRDLADYPDEAVQFSPLIPGADDLEKHENMLQSLTMLAPPGTVERRAALALGLRALSPGASLTTLALKDKGGSRIAKDLKGLGCVVQEKSKRHYRICTAGKPDVSPDLDAAIAEGAPRFVEDIGLWSQPGIFSWDRLDPGSVQLVERLPPLSGRGADFGCGTGYLAHGVLASPAVSNLQLIDIDRRAIEAARRNVDDPRVSLQWADVRKVTLPTLDFIVMNPPFHDGGIEDKALGKAFIEKAASILRRGGRLWLVANKHLPYEALLAQLFARFELQSEAQGFKVYEAVK
;
A
#
# COMPACT_ATOMS: atom_id res chain seq x y z
N MET A 1 7.22 -21.75 -33.24
CA MET A 1 7.61 -20.80 -32.18
C MET A 1 6.95 -21.26 -30.91
N MET A 2 7.71 -21.65 -29.88
CA MET A 2 7.11 -21.90 -28.56
C MET A 2 6.56 -20.56 -28.08
N THR A 3 5.23 -20.40 -28.11
CA THR A 3 4.58 -19.30 -27.40
C THR A 3 5.01 -19.42 -25.95
N ASN A 4 5.84 -18.49 -25.48
CA ASN A 4 6.27 -18.50 -24.09
C ASN A 4 5.00 -18.39 -23.23
N VAL A 5 4.59 -19.50 -22.63
CA VAL A 5 3.38 -19.60 -21.82
C VAL A 5 3.59 -18.67 -20.64
N ARG A 6 2.78 -17.60 -20.54
CA ARG A 6 2.95 -16.59 -19.51
C ARG A 6 2.01 -16.89 -18.35
N HIS A 7 2.58 -17.13 -17.19
CA HIS A 7 1.84 -17.32 -15.94
C HIS A 7 2.00 -16.08 -15.05
N GLY A 8 0.93 -15.69 -14.37
CA GLY A 8 0.91 -14.53 -13.49
C GLY A 8 0.84 -14.89 -12.02
N LEU A 9 1.43 -14.04 -11.20
CA LEU A 9 1.35 -14.07 -9.75
C LEU A 9 0.93 -12.68 -9.26
N TYR A 10 -0.12 -12.60 -8.44
CA TYR A 10 -0.54 -11.37 -7.79
C TYR A 10 -0.45 -11.54 -6.27
N GLY A 11 0.45 -10.76 -5.66
CA GLY A 11 0.74 -10.80 -4.23
C GLY A 11 1.70 -11.93 -3.89
N LEU A 12 1.63 -12.41 -2.64
CA LEU A 12 2.45 -13.51 -2.12
C LEU A 12 1.57 -14.66 -1.62
N PRO A 13 0.81 -15.34 -2.51
CA PRO A 13 0.00 -16.47 -2.10
C PRO A 13 0.88 -17.61 -1.54
N PRO A 14 0.49 -18.23 -0.40
CA PRO A 14 1.25 -19.33 0.18
C PRO A 14 1.33 -20.53 -0.77
N ARG A 15 2.55 -21.02 -1.03
CA ARG A 15 2.82 -22.14 -1.97
C ARG A 15 2.18 -23.46 -1.55
N ASP A 16 1.89 -23.65 -0.26
CA ASP A 16 1.19 -24.84 0.23
C ASP A 16 -0.33 -24.80 -0.02
N LEU A 17 -0.86 -23.67 -0.49
CA LEU A 17 -2.29 -23.45 -0.74
C LEU A 17 -2.64 -23.31 -2.23
N ALA A 18 -1.71 -22.80 -3.04
CA ALA A 18 -1.89 -22.64 -4.48
C ALA A 18 -0.56 -22.81 -5.22
N ASP A 19 -0.61 -23.54 -6.34
CA ASP A 19 0.54 -23.75 -7.21
C ASP A 19 0.68 -22.60 -8.21
N TYR A 20 1.93 -22.22 -8.49
CA TYR A 20 2.31 -21.29 -9.54
C TYR A 20 3.77 -21.53 -9.92
N PRO A 21 4.16 -21.34 -11.19
CA PRO A 21 5.55 -21.49 -11.63
C PRO A 21 6.49 -20.49 -10.95
N ASP A 22 7.76 -20.83 -10.84
CA ASP A 22 8.77 -19.95 -10.23
C ASP A 22 9.06 -18.73 -11.09
N GLU A 23 8.90 -18.86 -12.40
CA GLU A 23 9.04 -17.84 -13.42
C GLU A 23 7.76 -17.00 -13.65
N ALA A 24 6.73 -17.18 -12.82
CA ALA A 24 5.49 -16.40 -12.94
C ALA A 24 5.77 -14.90 -12.78
N VAL A 25 5.19 -14.09 -13.66
CA VAL A 25 5.34 -12.64 -13.64
C VAL A 25 4.57 -12.07 -12.45
N GLN A 26 5.27 -11.32 -11.59
CA GLN A 26 4.67 -10.67 -10.42
C GLN A 26 3.95 -9.37 -10.83
N PHE A 27 2.73 -9.17 -10.34
CA PHE A 27 1.86 -8.05 -10.70
C PHE A 27 1.36 -7.18 -9.53
N SER A 28 1.70 -7.51 -8.29
CA SER A 28 1.17 -6.77 -7.13
C SER A 28 1.68 -5.33 -7.06
N PRO A 29 0.80 -4.32 -6.87
CA PRO A 29 1.24 -2.94 -6.64
C PRO A 29 2.00 -2.79 -5.31
N LEU A 30 1.90 -3.77 -4.40
CA LEU A 30 2.59 -3.79 -3.10
C LEU A 30 3.97 -4.45 -3.15
N ILE A 31 4.46 -4.81 -4.35
CA ILE A 31 5.78 -5.45 -4.52
C ILE A 31 6.60 -4.60 -5.49
N PRO A 32 7.52 -3.76 -4.99
CA PRO A 32 8.40 -2.95 -5.82
C PRO A 32 9.10 -3.76 -6.92
N GLY A 33 8.99 -3.28 -8.16
CA GLY A 33 9.53 -3.93 -9.36
C GLY A 33 8.58 -4.93 -10.03
N ALA A 34 7.38 -5.15 -9.48
CA ALA A 34 6.32 -5.89 -10.17
C ALA A 34 5.85 -5.16 -11.44
N ASP A 35 5.37 -5.95 -12.41
CA ASP A 35 4.75 -5.44 -13.64
C ASP A 35 3.30 -4.96 -13.34
N ASP A 36 2.69 -4.27 -14.30
CA ASP A 36 1.37 -3.69 -14.15
C ASP A 36 0.30 -4.55 -14.84
N LEU A 37 -0.54 -5.24 -14.04
CA LEU A 37 -1.53 -6.21 -14.54
C LEU A 37 -2.44 -5.65 -15.62
N GLU A 38 -2.76 -4.35 -15.55
CA GLU A 38 -3.65 -3.67 -16.51
C GLU A 38 -3.11 -3.72 -17.95
N LYS A 39 -1.79 -3.90 -18.13
CA LYS A 39 -1.13 -3.94 -19.44
C LYS A 39 -1.10 -5.32 -20.10
N HIS A 40 -1.66 -6.35 -19.44
CA HIS A 40 -1.53 -7.76 -19.87
C HIS A 40 -2.83 -8.39 -20.34
N GLU A 41 -3.71 -7.62 -20.97
CA GLU A 41 -4.97 -8.11 -21.51
C GLU A 41 -4.79 -9.30 -22.46
N ASN A 42 -5.49 -10.41 -22.16
CA ASN A 42 -5.42 -11.66 -22.92
C ASN A 42 -4.00 -12.23 -23.11
N MET A 43 -3.08 -12.01 -22.17
CA MET A 43 -1.69 -12.46 -22.28
C MET A 43 -1.34 -13.64 -21.35
N LEU A 44 -2.16 -13.95 -20.34
CA LEU A 44 -1.84 -14.94 -19.31
C LEU A 44 -2.57 -16.27 -19.52
N GLN A 45 -1.87 -17.39 -19.31
CA GLN A 45 -2.43 -18.75 -19.38
C GLN A 45 -2.87 -19.28 -18.01
N SER A 46 -2.35 -18.69 -16.94
CA SER A 46 -2.95 -18.77 -15.62
C SER A 46 -2.56 -17.56 -14.77
N LEU A 47 -3.33 -17.28 -13.73
CA LEU A 47 -3.03 -16.29 -12.71
C LEU A 47 -3.33 -16.86 -11.33
N THR A 48 -2.35 -16.82 -10.44
CA THR A 48 -2.56 -17.12 -9.01
C THR A 48 -2.55 -15.81 -8.21
N MET A 49 -3.61 -15.55 -7.45
CA MET A 49 -3.85 -14.26 -6.80
C MET A 49 -4.15 -14.41 -5.31
N LEU A 50 -3.30 -13.83 -4.47
CA LEU A 50 -3.68 -13.48 -3.12
C LEU A 50 -4.60 -12.25 -3.19
N ALA A 51 -5.90 -12.45 -3.02
CA ALA A 51 -6.89 -11.41 -3.21
C ALA A 51 -6.75 -10.31 -2.15
N PRO A 52 -6.83 -9.03 -2.53
CA PRO A 52 -6.80 -7.95 -1.56
C PRO A 52 -8.01 -7.99 -0.61
N PRO A 53 -7.89 -7.44 0.61
CA PRO A 53 -8.94 -7.50 1.62
C PRO A 53 -10.10 -6.52 1.32
N GLY A 54 -9.81 -5.36 0.73
CA GLY A 54 -10.81 -4.33 0.44
C GLY A 54 -11.85 -4.80 -0.57
N THR A 55 -13.13 -4.47 -0.37
CA THR A 55 -14.22 -4.97 -1.25
C THR A 55 -14.09 -4.48 -2.69
N VAL A 56 -14.00 -3.15 -2.88
CA VAL A 56 -13.86 -2.56 -4.22
C VAL A 56 -12.52 -2.93 -4.85
N GLU A 57 -11.45 -2.83 -4.08
CA GLU A 57 -10.10 -3.24 -4.50
C GLU A 57 -10.05 -4.69 -4.97
N ARG A 58 -10.63 -5.62 -4.20
CA ARG A 58 -10.70 -7.04 -4.57
C ARG A 58 -11.47 -7.27 -5.84
N ARG A 59 -12.65 -6.65 -5.98
CA ARG A 59 -13.48 -6.81 -7.17
C ARG A 59 -12.75 -6.31 -8.42
N ALA A 60 -12.10 -5.14 -8.34
CA ALA A 60 -11.28 -4.60 -9.42
C ALA A 60 -10.08 -5.50 -9.75
N ALA A 61 -9.34 -5.99 -8.74
CA ALA A 61 -8.21 -6.89 -8.94
C ALA A 61 -8.63 -8.22 -9.60
N LEU A 62 -9.74 -8.82 -9.16
CA LEU A 62 -10.31 -10.02 -9.78
C LEU A 62 -10.69 -9.76 -11.24
N ALA A 63 -11.33 -8.62 -11.53
CA ALA A 63 -11.71 -8.24 -12.89
C ALA A 63 -10.49 -8.01 -13.79
N LEU A 64 -9.45 -7.31 -13.31
CA LEU A 64 -8.18 -7.17 -14.02
C LEU A 64 -7.52 -8.53 -14.27
N GLY A 65 -7.55 -9.42 -13.28
CA GLY A 65 -7.04 -10.78 -13.42
C GLY A 65 -7.75 -11.56 -14.52
N LEU A 66 -9.08 -11.51 -14.57
CA LEU A 66 -9.87 -12.14 -15.62
C LEU A 66 -9.63 -11.48 -16.99
N ARG A 67 -9.47 -10.16 -17.07
CA ARG A 67 -9.11 -9.46 -18.32
C ARG A 67 -7.74 -9.90 -18.83
N ALA A 68 -6.77 -10.10 -17.93
CA ALA A 68 -5.41 -10.50 -18.29
C ALA A 68 -5.30 -11.95 -18.80
N LEU A 69 -6.24 -12.82 -18.43
CA LEU A 69 -6.27 -14.21 -18.88
C LEU A 69 -6.62 -14.33 -20.38
N SER A 70 -5.99 -15.27 -21.07
CA SER A 70 -6.39 -15.70 -22.42
C SER A 70 -7.71 -16.49 -22.36
N PRO A 71 -8.47 -16.62 -23.47
CA PRO A 71 -9.61 -17.54 -23.53
C PRO A 71 -9.23 -18.97 -23.10
N GLY A 72 -10.05 -19.58 -22.24
CA GLY A 72 -9.80 -20.92 -21.68
C GLY A 72 -8.79 -20.98 -20.53
N ALA A 73 -8.11 -19.88 -20.21
CA ALA A 73 -7.16 -19.81 -19.09
C ALA A 73 -7.88 -19.68 -17.73
N SER A 74 -7.14 -19.94 -16.64
CA SER A 74 -7.72 -20.03 -15.29
C SER A 74 -7.13 -19.05 -14.27
N LEU A 75 -8.00 -18.57 -13.38
CA LEU A 75 -7.68 -17.79 -12.20
C LEU A 75 -7.81 -18.68 -10.96
N THR A 76 -6.75 -18.80 -10.18
CA THR A 76 -6.80 -19.34 -8.82
C THR A 76 -6.62 -18.18 -7.85
N THR A 77 -7.63 -17.89 -7.05
CA THR A 77 -7.60 -16.77 -6.10
C THR A 77 -7.88 -17.25 -4.69
N LEU A 78 -7.21 -16.65 -3.72
CA LEU A 78 -7.34 -17.02 -2.31
C LEU A 78 -7.16 -15.84 -1.39
N ALA A 79 -7.81 -15.90 -0.23
CA ALA A 79 -7.57 -15.01 0.91
C ALA A 79 -8.06 -15.67 2.20
N LEU A 80 -7.63 -15.16 3.35
CA LEU A 80 -8.19 -15.56 4.65
C LEU A 80 -9.69 -15.25 4.68
N LYS A 81 -10.48 -16.12 5.32
CA LYS A 81 -11.95 -16.03 5.37
C LYS A 81 -12.44 -14.69 5.93
N ASP A 82 -11.77 -14.19 6.95
CA ASP A 82 -12.02 -12.91 7.64
C ASP A 82 -11.40 -11.70 6.92
N LYS A 83 -10.44 -11.92 6.01
CA LYS A 83 -9.83 -10.88 5.15
C LYS A 83 -10.35 -10.95 3.72
N GLY A 84 -11.67 -11.00 3.56
CA GLY A 84 -12.34 -10.93 2.26
C GLY A 84 -12.48 -12.28 1.54
N GLY A 85 -11.82 -13.34 1.98
CA GLY A 85 -11.86 -14.66 1.35
C GLY A 85 -13.27 -15.23 1.21
N SER A 86 -14.12 -15.04 2.22
CA SER A 86 -15.52 -15.47 2.19
C SER A 86 -16.37 -14.85 1.07
N ARG A 87 -15.92 -13.74 0.46
CA ARG A 87 -16.65 -13.01 -0.59
C ARG A 87 -16.17 -13.34 -2.00
N ILE A 88 -14.98 -13.93 -2.15
CA ILE A 88 -14.35 -14.24 -3.44
C ILE A 88 -15.29 -14.97 -4.39
N ALA A 89 -15.94 -16.05 -3.93
CA ALA A 89 -16.83 -16.83 -4.78
C ALA A 89 -18.04 -16.03 -5.28
N LYS A 90 -18.58 -15.13 -4.44
CA LYS A 90 -19.67 -14.22 -4.81
C LYS A 90 -19.19 -13.21 -5.84
N ASP A 91 -18.02 -12.60 -5.61
CA ASP A 91 -17.45 -11.58 -6.50
C ASP A 91 -17.17 -12.17 -7.89
N LEU A 92 -16.54 -13.35 -7.97
CA LEU A 92 -16.29 -14.06 -9.24
C LEU A 92 -17.57 -14.46 -9.97
N LYS A 93 -18.58 -14.97 -9.27
CA LYS A 93 -19.90 -15.28 -9.86
C LYS A 93 -20.56 -14.03 -10.44
N GLY A 94 -20.46 -12.90 -9.74
CA GLY A 94 -20.93 -11.59 -10.24
C GLY A 94 -20.20 -11.13 -11.50
N LEU A 95 -18.94 -11.53 -11.68
CA LEU A 95 -18.15 -11.32 -12.89
C LEU A 95 -18.41 -12.39 -13.98
N GLY A 96 -19.44 -13.23 -13.85
CA GLY A 96 -19.83 -14.22 -14.84
C GLY A 96 -19.05 -15.54 -14.78
N CYS A 97 -18.23 -15.76 -13.76
CA CYS A 97 -17.44 -16.99 -13.65
C CYS A 97 -18.24 -18.18 -13.09
N VAL A 98 -17.96 -19.37 -13.61
CA VAL A 98 -18.25 -20.64 -12.92
C VAL A 98 -17.12 -20.91 -11.93
N VAL A 99 -17.45 -21.02 -10.65
CA VAL A 99 -16.46 -21.05 -9.55
C VAL A 99 -16.45 -22.38 -8.85
N GLN A 100 -15.26 -22.97 -8.72
CA GLN A 100 -14.97 -24.06 -7.80
C GLN A 100 -14.39 -23.51 -6.51
N GLU A 101 -14.81 -24.05 -5.36
CA GLU A 101 -14.50 -23.48 -4.05
C GLU A 101 -13.98 -24.55 -3.09
N LYS A 102 -12.88 -24.26 -2.40
CA LYS A 102 -12.34 -25.08 -1.31
C LYS A 102 -11.92 -24.23 -0.12
N SER A 103 -11.86 -24.83 1.06
CA SER A 103 -11.35 -24.22 2.29
C SER A 103 -10.12 -24.98 2.78
N LYS A 104 -9.04 -24.28 3.15
CA LYS A 104 -7.85 -24.89 3.76
C LYS A 104 -7.17 -23.86 4.68
N ARG A 105 -6.81 -24.26 5.91
CA ARG A 105 -6.08 -23.42 6.89
C ARG A 105 -6.63 -21.99 7.03
N HIS A 106 -7.95 -21.84 7.20
CA HIS A 106 -8.67 -20.56 7.25
C HIS A 106 -8.69 -19.73 5.95
N TYR A 107 -8.06 -20.18 4.87
CA TYR A 107 -8.22 -19.59 3.55
C TYR A 107 -9.48 -20.10 2.86
N ARG A 108 -10.09 -19.20 2.11
CA ARG A 108 -10.98 -19.54 1.01
C ARG A 108 -10.17 -19.53 -0.27
N ILE A 109 -10.28 -20.58 -1.06
CA ILE A 109 -9.58 -20.73 -2.34
C ILE A 109 -10.64 -20.98 -3.41
N CYS A 110 -10.64 -20.17 -4.45
CA CYS A 110 -11.56 -20.27 -5.57
C CYS A 110 -10.79 -20.41 -6.88
N THR A 111 -11.24 -21.33 -7.73
CA THR A 111 -10.73 -21.48 -9.10
C THR A 111 -11.85 -21.18 -10.07
N ALA A 112 -11.55 -20.38 -11.09
CA ALA A 112 -12.48 -20.00 -12.15
C ALA A 112 -11.76 -19.93 -13.50
N GLY A 113 -12.43 -20.34 -14.58
CA GLY A 113 -11.99 -20.02 -15.93
C GLY A 113 -12.36 -18.59 -16.30
N LYS A 114 -11.65 -17.99 -17.26
CA LYS A 114 -12.09 -16.74 -17.88
C LYS A 114 -13.48 -16.95 -18.51
N PRO A 115 -14.48 -16.12 -18.19
CA PRO A 115 -15.79 -16.22 -18.82
C PRO A 115 -15.73 -15.74 -20.29
N ASP A 116 -16.49 -16.39 -21.18
CA ASP A 116 -16.58 -16.00 -22.61
C ASP A 116 -17.22 -14.61 -22.77
N VAL A 117 -18.20 -14.31 -21.92
CA VAL A 117 -18.85 -13.01 -21.80
C VAL A 117 -18.89 -12.65 -20.33
N SER A 118 -18.38 -11.48 -19.97
CA SER A 118 -18.56 -10.94 -18.64
C SER A 118 -19.31 -9.60 -18.71
N PRO A 119 -20.44 -9.47 -18.00
CA PRO A 119 -21.24 -8.25 -18.05
C PRO A 119 -20.56 -7.05 -17.37
N ASP A 120 -19.64 -7.30 -16.41
CA ASP A 120 -19.26 -6.31 -15.39
C ASP A 120 -17.74 -6.11 -15.22
N LEU A 121 -16.87 -6.67 -16.08
CA LEU A 121 -15.41 -6.50 -15.92
C LEU A 121 -15.01 -5.03 -15.95
N ASP A 122 -15.44 -4.30 -16.98
CA ASP A 122 -15.06 -2.91 -17.19
C ASP A 122 -15.59 -2.01 -16.07
N ALA A 123 -16.81 -2.26 -15.62
CA ALA A 123 -17.43 -1.54 -14.51
C ALA A 123 -16.68 -1.78 -13.20
N ALA A 124 -16.33 -3.03 -12.88
CA ALA A 124 -15.55 -3.37 -11.68
C ALA A 124 -14.15 -2.73 -11.70
N ILE A 125 -13.52 -2.67 -12.87
CA ILE A 125 -12.20 -2.04 -13.05
C ILE A 125 -12.32 -0.53 -12.87
N ALA A 126 -13.32 0.10 -13.47
CA ALA A 126 -13.58 1.53 -13.31
C ALA A 126 -13.90 1.90 -11.84
N GLU A 127 -14.60 1.03 -11.10
CA GLU A 127 -14.89 1.24 -9.67
C GLU A 127 -13.61 1.32 -8.82
N GLY A 128 -12.58 0.54 -9.17
CA GLY A 128 -11.27 0.51 -8.51
C GLY A 128 -10.24 1.50 -9.05
N ALA A 129 -10.58 2.28 -10.09
CA ALA A 129 -9.64 3.15 -10.79
C ALA A 129 -9.28 4.43 -10.01
N PRO A 130 -8.10 5.04 -10.30
CA PRO A 130 -7.73 6.38 -9.85
C PRO A 130 -8.81 7.44 -10.15
N ARG A 131 -9.16 8.24 -9.15
CA ARG A 131 -10.09 9.38 -9.26
C ARG A 131 -9.70 10.51 -8.32
N PHE A 132 -10.09 11.73 -8.67
CA PHE A 132 -10.11 12.83 -7.73
C PHE A 132 -11.27 12.63 -6.75
N VAL A 133 -10.99 12.66 -5.46
CA VAL A 133 -12.00 12.49 -4.40
C VAL A 133 -12.25 13.87 -3.79
N GLU A 134 -13.38 14.47 -4.16
CA GLU A 134 -13.76 15.84 -3.79
C GLU A 134 -13.71 16.08 -2.27
N ASP A 135 -14.22 15.14 -1.47
CA ASP A 135 -14.29 15.27 -0.01
C ASP A 135 -12.93 15.43 0.68
N ILE A 136 -11.85 15.00 0.02
CA ILE A 136 -10.47 15.14 0.54
C ILE A 136 -9.60 16.03 -0.33
N GLY A 137 -10.09 16.50 -1.48
CA GLY A 137 -9.34 17.34 -2.41
C GLY A 137 -8.09 16.68 -3.01
N LEU A 138 -8.07 15.35 -3.14
CA LEU A 138 -6.89 14.59 -3.57
C LEU A 138 -7.25 13.48 -4.57
N TRP A 139 -6.35 13.22 -5.52
CA TRP A 139 -6.33 11.98 -6.29
C TRP A 139 -6.05 10.79 -5.38
N SER A 140 -6.84 9.73 -5.57
CA SER A 140 -6.77 8.51 -4.77
C SER A 140 -7.47 7.35 -5.49
N GLN A 141 -7.44 6.15 -4.91
CA GLN A 141 -8.22 4.99 -5.38
C GLN A 141 -8.40 3.93 -4.29
N PRO A 142 -9.44 3.07 -4.40
CA PRO A 142 -9.63 1.93 -3.52
C PRO A 142 -8.37 1.07 -3.38
N GLY A 143 -8.02 0.73 -2.14
CA GLY A 143 -6.83 -0.03 -1.80
C GLY A 143 -5.70 0.82 -1.24
N ILE A 144 -5.67 2.13 -1.51
CA ILE A 144 -4.77 3.06 -0.82
C ILE A 144 -5.26 3.28 0.62
N PHE A 145 -4.34 3.49 1.55
CA PHE A 145 -4.68 3.85 2.93
C PHE A 145 -5.53 5.13 2.97
N SER A 146 -6.64 5.08 3.71
CA SER A 146 -7.60 6.17 3.84
C SER A 146 -8.04 6.78 2.49
N TRP A 147 -8.24 5.94 1.47
CA TRP A 147 -8.41 6.43 0.10
C TRP A 147 -9.59 7.40 -0.13
N ASP A 148 -10.62 7.36 0.70
CA ASP A 148 -11.88 8.12 0.57
C ASP A 148 -12.10 9.15 1.68
N ARG A 149 -11.13 9.37 2.57
CA ARG A 149 -11.25 10.30 3.70
C ARG A 149 -9.87 10.73 4.21
N LEU A 150 -9.77 11.89 4.85
CA LEU A 150 -8.53 12.25 5.52
C LEU A 150 -8.35 11.41 6.78
N ASP A 151 -7.14 10.87 6.97
CA ASP A 151 -6.80 10.15 8.20
C ASP A 151 -6.62 11.16 9.36
N PRO A 152 -7.37 11.04 10.47
CA PRO A 152 -7.27 12.00 11.57
C PRO A 152 -5.87 12.06 12.22
N GLY A 153 -5.11 10.97 12.18
CA GLY A 153 -3.72 10.94 12.63
C GLY A 153 -2.83 11.80 11.73
N SER A 154 -2.93 11.62 10.41
CA SER A 154 -2.22 12.46 9.43
C SER A 154 -2.57 13.95 9.57
N VAL A 155 -3.85 14.29 9.78
CA VAL A 155 -4.29 15.69 10.01
C VAL A 155 -3.61 16.25 11.26
N GLN A 156 -3.68 15.52 12.39
CA GLN A 156 -3.03 15.95 13.64
C GLN A 156 -1.52 16.11 13.49
N LEU A 157 -0.86 15.25 12.71
CA LEU A 157 0.56 15.38 12.45
C LEU A 157 0.87 16.70 11.74
N VAL A 158 0.17 16.98 10.63
CA VAL A 158 0.35 18.21 9.84
C VAL A 158 0.12 19.46 10.68
N GLU A 159 -0.92 19.48 11.52
CA GLU A 159 -1.22 20.62 12.42
C GLU A 159 -0.13 20.89 13.47
N ARG A 160 0.70 19.90 13.77
CA ARG A 160 1.79 19.98 14.77
C ARG A 160 3.17 20.15 14.16
N LEU A 161 3.32 20.01 12.84
CA LEU A 161 4.60 20.19 12.19
C LEU A 161 5.09 21.64 12.35
N PRO A 162 6.31 21.88 12.87
CA PRO A 162 6.94 23.18 12.80
C PRO A 162 7.44 23.43 11.36
N PRO A 163 7.85 24.66 11.03
CA PRO A 163 8.61 24.89 9.80
C PRO A 163 9.86 24.00 9.75
N LEU A 164 9.87 23.04 8.84
CA LEU A 164 10.99 22.11 8.63
C LEU A 164 12.03 22.72 7.68
N SER A 165 13.26 22.20 7.69
CA SER A 165 14.32 22.70 6.81
C SER A 165 15.27 21.59 6.38
N GLY A 166 15.92 21.80 5.24
CA GLY A 166 16.88 20.84 4.69
C GLY A 166 16.20 19.69 3.94
N ARG A 167 16.85 18.53 3.95
CA ARG A 167 16.44 17.33 3.21
C ARG A 167 15.63 16.41 4.11
N GLY A 168 14.49 15.94 3.65
CA GLY A 168 13.71 14.97 4.41
C GLY A 168 12.97 13.95 3.58
N ALA A 169 12.26 13.08 4.28
CA ALA A 169 11.44 12.03 3.67
C ALA A 169 10.09 11.87 4.37
N ASP A 170 9.11 11.41 3.62
CA ASP A 170 7.81 10.93 4.09
C ASP A 170 7.78 9.40 3.91
N PHE A 171 7.79 8.67 5.02
CA PHE A 171 7.80 7.20 5.02
C PHE A 171 6.37 6.65 5.10
N GLY A 172 5.95 5.96 4.04
CA GLY A 172 4.56 5.55 3.87
C GLY A 172 3.70 6.72 3.43
N CYS A 173 4.12 7.44 2.39
CA CYS A 173 3.56 8.74 2.04
C CYS A 173 2.08 8.69 1.61
N GLY A 174 1.54 7.51 1.26
CA GLY A 174 0.15 7.37 0.83
C GLY A 174 -0.14 8.29 -0.37
N THR A 175 -1.24 9.04 -0.28
CA THR A 175 -1.64 10.03 -1.29
C THR A 175 -0.78 11.29 -1.31
N GLY A 176 0.24 11.41 -0.44
CA GLY A 176 1.11 12.58 -0.33
C GLY A 176 0.59 13.67 0.62
N TYR A 177 -0.44 13.38 1.42
CA TYR A 177 -1.09 14.38 2.29
C TYR A 177 -0.11 15.10 3.24
N LEU A 178 0.79 14.36 3.91
CA LEU A 178 1.76 14.96 4.84
C LEU A 178 2.74 15.90 4.12
N ALA A 179 3.04 15.63 2.84
CA ALA A 179 3.95 16.45 2.05
C ALA A 179 3.48 17.90 1.93
N HIS A 180 2.17 18.16 1.85
CA HIS A 180 1.64 19.53 1.81
C HIS A 180 1.99 20.32 3.08
N GLY A 181 1.90 19.70 4.26
CA GLY A 181 2.30 20.30 5.52
C GLY A 181 3.80 20.57 5.59
N VAL A 182 4.62 19.63 5.14
CA VAL A 182 6.08 19.76 5.10
C VAL A 182 6.52 20.89 4.15
N LEU A 183 5.97 20.90 2.94
CA LEU A 183 6.37 21.80 1.86
C LEU A 183 5.88 23.24 2.02
N ALA A 184 4.97 23.48 2.97
CA ALA A 184 4.61 24.83 3.40
C ALA A 184 5.83 25.61 3.93
N SER A 185 6.88 24.91 4.39
CA SER A 185 8.16 25.54 4.71
C SER A 185 9.03 25.72 3.45
N PRO A 186 9.43 26.95 3.09
CA PRO A 186 10.33 27.20 1.96
C PRO A 186 11.77 26.74 2.22
N ALA A 187 12.13 26.47 3.49
CA ALA A 187 13.46 26.02 3.87
C ALA A 187 13.70 24.52 3.62
N VAL A 188 12.65 23.76 3.27
CA VAL A 188 12.78 22.38 2.79
C VAL A 188 13.44 22.42 1.41
N SER A 189 14.61 21.81 1.28
CA SER A 189 15.38 21.77 0.04
C SER A 189 15.06 20.56 -0.81
N ASN A 190 14.63 19.45 -0.19
CA ASN A 190 14.18 18.25 -0.88
C ASN A 190 13.28 17.42 0.04
N LEU A 191 12.24 16.81 -0.53
CA LEU A 191 11.36 15.88 0.15
C LEU A 191 11.19 14.59 -0.66
N GLN A 192 11.56 13.47 -0.08
CA GLN A 192 11.40 12.16 -0.71
C GLN A 192 10.14 11.45 -0.21
N LEU A 193 9.21 11.16 -1.11
CA LEU A 193 7.98 10.44 -0.82
C LEU A 193 8.18 8.96 -1.14
N ILE A 194 8.05 8.10 -0.13
CA ILE A 194 8.36 6.67 -0.24
C ILE A 194 7.14 5.88 0.20
N ASP A 195 6.69 4.97 -0.66
CA ASP A 195 5.61 4.05 -0.34
C ASP A 195 5.84 2.69 -1.01
N ILE A 196 5.35 1.64 -0.36
CA ILE A 196 5.38 0.28 -0.90
C ILE A 196 4.29 0.06 -1.93
N ASP A 197 3.22 0.86 -1.91
CA ASP A 197 2.12 0.79 -2.85
C ASP A 197 2.37 1.69 -4.06
N ARG A 198 2.51 1.07 -5.25
CA ARG A 198 2.65 1.79 -6.52
C ARG A 198 1.50 2.77 -6.75
N ARG A 199 0.28 2.42 -6.35
CA ARG A 199 -0.92 3.25 -6.51
C ARG A 199 -0.83 4.51 -5.65
N ALA A 200 -0.31 4.39 -4.43
CA ALA A 200 -0.04 5.52 -3.55
C ALA A 200 0.98 6.49 -4.18
N ILE A 201 2.07 5.96 -4.74
CA ILE A 201 3.07 6.77 -5.46
C ILE A 201 2.47 7.48 -6.68
N GLU A 202 1.61 6.81 -7.44
CA GLU A 202 0.92 7.42 -8.58
C GLU A 202 -0.07 8.51 -8.15
N ALA A 203 -0.78 8.32 -7.03
CA ALA A 203 -1.65 9.32 -6.43
C ALA A 203 -0.85 10.53 -5.91
N ALA A 204 0.21 10.29 -5.13
CA ALA A 204 1.11 11.33 -4.62
C ALA A 204 1.73 12.17 -5.74
N ARG A 205 2.08 11.55 -6.88
CA ARG A 205 2.55 12.27 -8.07
C ARG A 205 1.57 13.30 -8.60
N ARG A 206 0.27 13.01 -8.54
CA ARG A 206 -0.79 13.92 -9.01
C ARG A 206 -1.12 14.99 -7.97
N ASN A 207 -0.98 14.65 -6.69
CA ASN A 207 -1.35 15.53 -5.59
C ASN A 207 -0.24 16.53 -5.22
N VAL A 208 1.02 16.16 -5.40
CA VAL A 208 2.16 16.96 -4.94
C VAL A 208 3.02 17.40 -6.12
N ASP A 209 2.53 18.44 -6.82
CA ASP A 209 3.27 19.10 -7.90
C ASP A 209 4.23 20.16 -7.32
N ASP A 210 5.36 19.69 -6.78
CA ASP A 210 6.41 20.56 -6.22
C ASP A 210 7.80 20.08 -6.72
N PRO A 211 8.64 20.98 -7.29
CA PRO A 211 9.94 20.60 -7.84
C PRO A 211 10.93 20.07 -6.79
N ARG A 212 10.66 20.26 -5.49
CA ARG A 212 11.49 19.73 -4.39
C ARG A 212 11.20 18.25 -4.12
N VAL A 213 10.15 17.70 -4.70
CA VAL A 213 9.67 16.34 -4.43
C VAL A 213 10.28 15.31 -5.36
N SER A 214 10.69 14.19 -4.77
CA SER A 214 11.06 12.97 -5.49
C SER A 214 10.26 11.79 -4.96
N LEU A 215 9.78 10.92 -5.86
CA LEU A 215 8.92 9.79 -5.52
C LEU A 215 9.67 8.48 -5.68
N GLN A 216 9.51 7.55 -4.74
CA GLN A 216 10.12 6.24 -4.79
C GLN A 216 9.14 5.13 -4.40
N TRP A 217 8.81 4.26 -5.35
CA TRP A 217 8.10 3.00 -5.07
C TRP A 217 9.09 2.00 -4.46
N ALA A 218 9.05 1.86 -3.14
CA ALA A 218 9.98 1.00 -2.42
C ALA A 218 9.46 0.62 -1.02
N ASP A 219 9.97 -0.50 -0.52
CA ASP A 219 9.84 -0.87 0.89
C ASP A 219 10.77 0.00 1.73
N VAL A 220 10.22 0.87 2.58
CA VAL A 220 10.96 1.75 3.50
C VAL A 220 12.03 0.98 4.27
N ARG A 221 11.79 -0.27 4.68
CA ARG A 221 12.78 -1.06 5.43
C ARG A 221 14.06 -1.31 4.63
N LYS A 222 13.98 -1.28 3.30
CA LYS A 222 15.05 -1.63 2.36
C LYS A 222 15.63 -0.45 1.60
N VAL A 223 15.09 0.76 1.74
CA VAL A 223 15.61 1.92 0.99
C VAL A 223 17.03 2.31 1.43
N THR A 224 17.82 2.79 0.48
CA THR A 224 19.10 3.44 0.77
C THR A 224 18.96 4.92 0.46
N LEU A 225 19.02 5.74 1.50
CA LEU A 225 18.87 7.19 1.41
C LEU A 225 20.16 7.87 1.89
N PRO A 226 20.45 9.09 1.41
CA PRO A 226 21.44 9.94 2.05
C PRO A 226 20.99 10.30 3.46
N THR A 227 21.91 10.82 4.27
CA THR A 227 21.57 11.31 5.60
C THR A 227 20.56 12.46 5.51
N LEU A 228 19.51 12.42 6.34
CA LEU A 228 18.39 13.37 6.30
C LEU A 228 18.35 14.28 7.53
N ASP A 229 17.81 15.49 7.34
CA ASP A 229 17.52 16.47 8.40
C ASP A 229 16.23 16.14 9.15
N PHE A 230 15.23 15.63 8.45
CA PHE A 230 13.96 15.24 9.05
C PHE A 230 13.30 14.06 8.33
N ILE A 231 12.44 13.34 9.05
CA ILE A 231 11.55 12.32 8.50
C ILE A 231 10.17 12.55 9.13
N VAL A 232 9.12 12.50 8.31
CA VAL A 232 7.72 12.48 8.76
C VAL A 232 7.12 11.11 8.44
N MET A 233 6.21 10.62 9.28
CA MET A 233 5.46 9.39 8.96
C MET A 233 4.17 9.22 9.75
N ASN A 234 3.21 8.60 9.08
CA ASN A 234 2.08 7.90 9.67
C ASN A 234 2.20 6.41 9.27
N PRO A 235 3.02 5.62 10.00
CA PRO A 235 3.31 4.25 9.58
C PRO A 235 2.05 3.39 9.58
N PRO A 236 1.98 2.34 8.75
CA PRO A 236 0.78 1.52 8.65
C PRO A 236 0.40 0.90 10.00
N PHE A 237 -0.86 1.09 10.38
CA PHE A 237 -1.46 0.50 11.57
C PHE A 237 -2.71 -0.29 11.18
N HIS A 238 -2.73 -1.58 11.49
CA HIS A 238 -3.98 -2.34 11.48
C HIS A 238 -4.25 -2.94 12.86
N ASP A 239 -5.53 -3.02 13.19
CA ASP A 239 -6.03 -3.53 14.47
C ASP A 239 -5.54 -4.97 14.70
N GLY A 240 -4.50 -5.11 15.54
CA GLY A 240 -4.29 -6.29 16.37
C GLY A 240 -3.26 -7.33 15.94
N GLY A 241 -2.48 -7.14 14.88
CA GLY A 241 -1.43 -8.08 14.46
C GLY A 241 -0.07 -7.91 15.19
N ILE A 242 0.66 -9.01 15.43
CA ILE A 242 2.09 -8.95 15.80
C ILE A 242 2.92 -8.34 14.67
N GLU A 243 2.56 -8.63 13.42
CA GLU A 243 3.27 -8.16 12.22
C GLU A 243 3.18 -6.63 12.04
N ASP A 244 2.03 -6.01 12.34
CA ASP A 244 1.84 -4.55 12.21
C ASP A 244 2.68 -3.77 13.23
N LYS A 245 2.79 -4.28 14.48
CA LYS A 245 3.67 -3.70 15.51
C LYS A 245 5.15 -3.78 15.10
N ALA A 246 5.55 -4.92 14.53
CA ALA A 246 6.91 -5.11 14.03
C ALA A 246 7.21 -4.15 12.85
N LEU A 247 6.23 -3.89 11.99
CA LEU A 247 6.38 -3.00 10.85
C LEU A 247 6.61 -1.53 11.28
N GLY A 248 5.77 -0.99 12.17
CA GLY A 248 5.95 0.37 12.67
C GLY A 248 7.27 0.54 13.44
N LYS A 249 7.69 -0.48 14.20
CA LYS A 249 9.03 -0.50 14.82
C LYS A 249 10.15 -0.44 13.78
N ALA A 250 10.07 -1.23 12.71
CA ALA A 250 11.07 -1.22 11.64
C ALA A 250 11.14 0.14 10.92
N PHE A 251 10.02 0.86 10.79
CA PHE A 251 10.00 2.23 10.26
C PHE A 251 10.77 3.20 11.17
N ILE A 252 10.53 3.14 12.48
CA ILE A 252 11.21 4.00 13.47
C ILE A 252 12.72 3.70 13.50
N GLU A 253 13.10 2.41 13.49
CA GLU A 253 14.50 1.97 13.40
C GLU A 253 15.16 2.48 12.11
N LYS A 254 14.45 2.38 10.98
CA LYS A 254 14.94 2.88 9.70
C LYS A 254 15.15 4.39 9.73
N ALA A 255 14.19 5.15 10.27
CA ALA A 255 14.32 6.59 10.42
C ALA A 255 15.52 6.98 11.30
N ALA A 256 15.67 6.32 12.45
CA ALA A 256 16.79 6.53 13.36
C ALA A 256 18.16 6.18 12.74
N SER A 257 18.21 5.29 11.76
CA SER A 257 19.45 4.93 11.03
C SER A 257 19.85 5.93 9.94
N ILE A 258 18.89 6.73 9.44
CA ILE A 258 19.09 7.65 8.30
C ILE A 258 19.26 9.09 8.76
N LEU A 259 18.61 9.49 9.85
CA LEU A 259 18.70 10.86 10.37
C LEU A 259 20.14 11.20 10.80
N ARG A 260 20.60 12.42 10.45
CA ARG A 260 21.84 12.94 11.02
C ARG A 260 21.68 13.18 12.51
N ARG A 261 22.80 13.36 13.21
CA ARG A 261 22.79 13.93 14.57
C ARG A 261 22.06 15.28 14.58
N GLY A 262 21.11 15.44 15.48
CA GLY A 262 20.20 16.57 15.59
C GLY A 262 19.06 16.58 14.57
N GLY A 263 18.95 15.56 13.72
CA GLY A 263 17.83 15.37 12.80
C GLY A 263 16.57 14.92 13.54
N ARG A 264 15.40 15.20 12.97
CA ARG A 264 14.11 15.04 13.67
C ARG A 264 13.20 14.01 13.00
N LEU A 265 12.64 13.12 13.81
CA LEU A 265 11.51 12.29 13.43
C LEU A 265 10.21 12.93 13.93
N TRP A 266 9.25 13.09 13.03
CA TRP A 266 7.86 13.42 13.33
C TRP A 266 6.98 12.22 13.02
N LEU A 267 6.31 11.69 14.03
CA LEU A 267 5.56 10.44 13.95
C LEU A 267 4.18 10.63 14.57
N VAL A 268 3.14 10.21 13.86
CA VAL A 268 1.83 9.97 14.48
C VAL A 268 1.57 8.47 14.61
N ALA A 269 0.98 8.07 15.73
CA ALA A 269 0.60 6.68 15.98
C ALA A 269 -0.68 6.55 16.78
N ASN A 270 -1.38 5.42 16.65
CA ASN A 270 -2.49 5.09 17.54
C ASN A 270 -2.04 5.05 19.01
N LYS A 271 -2.85 5.60 19.92
CA LYS A 271 -2.51 5.80 21.35
C LYS A 271 -2.10 4.52 22.10
N HIS A 272 -2.54 3.36 21.63
CA HIS A 272 -2.29 2.06 22.27
C HIS A 272 -0.97 1.42 21.82
N LEU A 273 -0.28 1.99 20.84
CA LEU A 273 1.00 1.48 20.35
C LEU A 273 2.15 1.98 21.24
N PRO A 274 2.96 1.06 21.81
CA PRO A 274 3.95 1.42 22.83
C PRO A 274 5.30 1.84 22.21
N TYR A 275 5.32 2.92 21.43
CA TYR A 275 6.54 3.37 20.76
C TYR A 275 7.51 4.14 21.66
N GLU A 276 7.07 4.60 22.83
CA GLU A 276 7.89 5.41 23.74
C GLU A 276 9.20 4.71 24.14
N ALA A 277 9.14 3.41 24.46
CA ALA A 277 10.33 2.65 24.83
C ALA A 277 11.34 2.55 23.68
N LEU A 278 10.85 2.40 22.45
CA LEU A 278 11.68 2.34 21.26
C LEU A 278 12.27 3.71 20.92
N LEU A 279 11.48 4.78 21.05
CA LEU A 279 11.93 6.15 20.83
C LEU A 279 13.02 6.53 21.85
N ALA A 280 12.83 6.21 23.13
CA ALA A 280 13.81 6.40 24.19
C ALA A 280 15.14 5.69 23.92
N GLN A 281 15.09 4.50 23.29
CA GLN A 281 16.27 3.72 22.96
C GLN A 281 17.04 4.29 21.75
N LEU A 282 16.34 4.81 20.74
CA LEU A 282 16.94 5.12 19.44
C LEU A 282 17.31 6.60 19.23
N PHE A 283 16.72 7.49 20.02
CA PHE A 283 16.84 8.95 19.89
C PHE A 283 17.39 9.56 21.18
N ALA A 284 18.12 10.67 21.06
CA ALA A 284 18.69 11.38 22.20
C ALA A 284 17.61 11.95 23.15
N ARG A 285 16.47 12.37 22.57
CA ARG A 285 15.25 12.74 23.29
C ARG A 285 14.02 12.58 22.41
N PHE A 286 12.86 12.43 23.03
CA PHE A 286 11.57 12.52 22.34
C PHE A 286 10.54 13.23 23.24
N GLU A 287 9.57 13.89 22.62
CA GLU A 287 8.53 14.68 23.26
C GLU A 287 7.16 14.34 22.64
N LEU A 288 6.14 14.21 23.48
CA LEU A 288 4.75 14.05 23.04
C LEU A 288 4.18 15.44 22.73
N GLN A 289 3.92 15.71 21.46
CA GLN A 289 3.45 17.00 20.98
C GLN A 289 1.92 17.14 21.08
N SER A 290 1.19 16.03 20.93
CA SER A 290 -0.24 15.98 21.21
C SER A 290 -0.72 14.55 21.45
N GLU A 291 -1.79 14.42 22.23
CA GLU A 291 -2.58 13.20 22.36
C GLU A 291 -4.06 13.56 22.26
N ALA A 292 -4.69 13.24 21.12
CA ALA A 292 -6.09 13.54 20.87
C ALA A 292 -6.71 12.56 19.88
N GLN A 293 -8.04 12.37 19.99
CA GLN A 293 -8.83 11.56 19.06
C GLN A 293 -8.30 10.13 18.82
N GLY A 294 -7.62 9.55 19.82
CA GLY A 294 -7.05 8.20 19.72
C GLY A 294 -5.64 8.12 19.15
N PHE A 295 -4.99 9.25 18.85
CA PHE A 295 -3.65 9.32 18.29
C PHE A 295 -2.69 10.07 19.21
N LYS A 296 -1.39 9.76 19.08
CA LYS A 296 -0.27 10.45 19.70
C LYS A 296 0.67 10.95 18.60
N VAL A 297 1.07 12.21 18.69
CA VAL A 297 2.08 12.82 17.82
C VAL A 297 3.36 13.00 18.62
N TYR A 298 4.46 12.45 18.12
CA TYR A 298 5.77 12.54 18.73
C TYR A 298 6.73 13.35 17.85
N GLU A 299 7.58 14.12 18.51
CA GLU A 299 8.84 14.58 17.97
C GLU A 299 9.97 13.77 18.63
N ALA A 300 10.93 13.27 17.85
CA ALA A 300 12.14 12.65 18.37
C ALA A 300 13.39 13.19 17.69
N VAL A 301 14.45 13.45 18.46
CA VAL A 301 15.70 14.07 17.99
C VAL A 301 16.84 13.06 18.05
N LYS A 302 17.50 12.82 16.92
CA LYS A 302 18.59 11.83 16.78
C LYS A 302 19.88 12.32 17.42
#